data_AF-A0A0G4P2T4-F1
#
_entry.id   AF-A0A0G4P2T4-F1
#
_cell.length_a   1.000
_cell.length_b   1.000
_cell.length_c   1.000
_cell.angle_alpha   90.00
_cell.angle_beta   90.00
_cell.angle_gamma   90.00
#
_symmetry.space_group_name_H-M   'P 1'
#
loop_
_entity.id
_entity.type
_entity.pdbx_description
1 polymer ?
#
loop_
_entity_poly.entity_id
_entity_poly.type
_entity_poly.pdbx_seq_one_letter_code
_entity_poly.pdbx_strand_id
1 'polypeptide(L)'
;MSRKPADVASKTPNEYIPSFISKKPFYVDDETNNDYLEHQRLQKAIPDQSKWYDRGKRAGPAATKYRKGACENCGAMTHKTKECLSRPRKHGAKWTGKDIQADELLQKVDMGWDAKRDRWNGYDATEYRQVVEEYEEMEAIKRMAKDDSNLKKLQAGEDGDEAPDSDIRYAEESDMGRQQSTATRNLRIREDTAKYLLNLDLDSAKYDPKTRRMVDMGAQDDQAAALVAEENFVRASGDAAEFEKAQQYAWESQEKGLPQLHIQANPTSGEVLRKKEIVDTEAKREAHRKALLEKYGGGEHSKPSALRETMVVENERFIEYDESGAIKGAPKNATKSKYPEDVMVNNHTSVFGSWWYQFKWGYACCCSTVKNSYCTGEDGKKAFEEEGNMLMMTGAADDNEVSENAENTDLARESEQADGKDQEQDSNTNGKKRTLEELKSGVTEEEFESYKRSRLAAEDPMANTIARSWASFETLSDDDPTTSPFNGIASSIIQDEYGTSSFGKRHNKTHTLCRRCGKRSFHIQKSTCANCGYPAAKTRKFNWGEKAKRRKTTGSGRMRSLRDVHRRFLNGFQTGTPKGARGPVTN
;
A
#
# COMPACT_ATOMS: atom_id res chain seq x y z
N MET A 1 18.02 -4.25 35.67
CA MET A 1 17.36 -5.51 36.13
C MET A 1 16.00 -5.56 35.47
N SER A 2 15.67 -6.64 34.76
CA SER A 2 14.31 -6.79 34.20
C SER A 2 13.30 -6.88 35.35
N ARG A 3 12.33 -5.96 35.38
CA ARG A 3 11.12 -6.17 36.17
C ARG A 3 10.43 -7.39 35.58
N LYS A 4 10.15 -8.39 36.42
CA LYS A 4 9.29 -9.52 36.01
C LYS A 4 7.96 -8.93 35.52
N PRO A 5 7.33 -9.51 34.49
CA PRO A 5 5.99 -9.08 34.07
C PRO A 5 5.08 -9.07 35.31
N ALA A 6 4.24 -8.02 35.39
CA ALA A 6 3.54 -7.64 36.61
C ALA A 6 2.91 -8.83 37.36
N ASP A 7 3.06 -8.82 38.68
CA ASP A 7 2.53 -9.84 39.59
C ASP A 7 1.04 -10.08 39.28
N VAL A 8 0.66 -11.35 39.08
CA VAL A 8 -0.46 -11.72 38.20
C VAL A 8 -1.76 -11.04 38.61
N ALA A 9 -2.35 -10.28 37.68
CA ALA A 9 -3.61 -9.60 37.85
C ALA A 9 -4.80 -10.58 37.94
N SER A 10 -5.04 -11.15 39.13
CA SER A 10 -6.35 -11.53 39.73
C SER A 10 -6.17 -12.54 40.87
N LYS A 11 -5.88 -12.05 42.09
CA LYS A 11 -6.17 -12.79 43.34
C LYS A 11 -7.68 -12.85 43.64
N THR A 12 -8.48 -12.12 42.86
CA THR A 12 -9.95 -12.10 42.91
C THR A 12 -10.54 -13.22 42.05
N PRO A 13 -11.52 -13.98 42.55
CA PRO A 13 -12.19 -15.01 41.77
C PRO A 13 -13.02 -14.39 40.64
N ASN A 14 -12.83 -14.87 39.41
CA ASN A 14 -13.68 -14.48 38.28
C ASN A 14 -15.01 -15.23 38.38
N GLU A 15 -16.11 -14.50 38.56
CA GLU A 15 -17.48 -15.01 38.72
C GLU A 15 -17.93 -15.91 37.55
N TYR A 16 -17.39 -15.69 36.35
CA TYR A 16 -17.73 -16.46 35.15
C TYR A 16 -17.00 -17.81 35.07
N ILE A 17 -16.05 -18.12 35.97
CA ILE A 17 -15.43 -19.45 36.04
C ILE A 17 -16.38 -20.41 36.75
N PRO A 18 -16.87 -21.47 36.07
CA PRO A 18 -17.80 -22.43 36.68
C PRO A 18 -17.23 -23.05 37.95
N SER A 19 -18.10 -23.28 38.94
CA SER A 19 -17.68 -23.74 40.27
C SER A 19 -16.91 -25.08 40.28
N PHE A 20 -17.04 -25.92 39.26
CA PHE A 20 -16.28 -27.17 39.13
C PHE A 20 -14.84 -26.99 38.61
N ILE A 21 -14.50 -25.81 38.07
CA ILE A 21 -13.14 -25.44 37.62
C ILE A 21 -12.43 -24.63 38.71
N SER A 22 -13.16 -23.81 39.47
CA SER A 22 -12.59 -22.99 40.55
C SER A 22 -12.43 -23.73 41.88
N LYS A 23 -13.27 -24.73 42.19
CA LYS A 23 -13.12 -25.57 43.39
C LYS A 23 -11.94 -26.53 43.23
N LYS A 24 -10.94 -26.40 44.10
CA LYS A 24 -9.87 -27.39 44.26
C LYS A 24 -10.47 -28.77 44.61
N PRO A 25 -10.02 -29.86 43.98
CA PRO A 25 -10.44 -31.21 44.36
C PRO A 25 -9.72 -31.66 45.65
N PHE A 26 -10.33 -32.57 46.41
CA PHE A 26 -9.91 -32.97 47.77
C PHE A 26 -8.46 -33.46 47.94
N TYR A 27 -7.77 -33.80 46.84
CA TYR A 27 -6.39 -34.29 46.82
C TYR A 27 -5.36 -33.19 46.52
N VAL A 28 -5.78 -31.92 46.49
CA VAL A 28 -4.91 -30.74 46.40
C VAL A 28 -5.00 -29.99 47.72
N ASP A 29 -3.86 -29.77 48.38
CA ASP A 29 -3.82 -29.15 49.70
C ASP A 29 -4.26 -27.67 49.65
N ASP A 30 -5.19 -27.29 50.54
CA ASP A 30 -5.69 -25.92 50.66
C ASP A 30 -4.73 -24.99 51.46
N GLU A 31 -3.87 -25.58 52.30
CA GLU A 31 -3.10 -24.89 53.35
C GLU A 31 -2.02 -23.90 52.83
N THR A 32 -1.52 -24.04 51.59
CA THR A 32 -0.22 -23.45 51.21
C THR A 32 -0.26 -22.25 50.27
N ASN A 33 -1.34 -22.02 49.51
CA ASN A 33 -1.35 -21.04 48.42
C ASN A 33 -2.66 -20.26 48.25
N ASN A 34 -2.53 -18.93 48.26
CA ASN A 34 -3.59 -17.93 48.04
C ASN A 34 -4.16 -17.87 46.60
N ASP A 35 -3.90 -18.88 45.77
CA ASP A 35 -4.36 -18.95 44.38
C ASP A 35 -5.41 -20.07 44.23
N TYR A 36 -6.63 -19.70 43.84
CA TYR A 36 -7.74 -20.64 43.73
C TYR A 36 -7.59 -21.58 42.52
N LEU A 37 -6.87 -21.15 41.48
CA LEU A 37 -6.77 -21.85 40.19
C LEU A 37 -5.45 -22.60 40.00
N GLU A 38 -4.60 -22.68 41.03
CA GLU A 38 -3.31 -23.38 40.99
C GLU A 38 -3.43 -24.83 40.50
N HIS A 39 -4.48 -25.54 40.93
CA HIS A 39 -4.71 -26.95 40.56
C HIS A 39 -4.97 -27.16 39.05
N GLN A 40 -5.31 -26.10 38.30
CA GLN A 40 -5.45 -26.12 36.84
C GLN A 40 -4.17 -25.68 36.12
N ARG A 41 -3.18 -25.12 36.84
CA ARG A 41 -1.89 -24.75 36.24
C ARG A 41 -1.04 -25.99 36.02
N LEU A 42 -0.27 -25.97 34.93
CA LEU A 42 0.60 -27.08 34.58
C LEU A 42 1.68 -27.25 35.65
N GLN A 43 1.59 -28.34 36.43
CA GLN A 43 2.64 -28.74 37.36
C GLN A 43 3.95 -28.89 36.59
N LYS A 44 5.00 -28.21 37.08
CA LYS A 44 6.24 -27.87 36.35
C LYS A 44 6.64 -28.92 35.32
N ALA A 45 6.39 -28.63 34.04
CA ALA A 45 6.90 -29.43 32.95
C ALA A 45 8.43 -29.54 33.09
N ILE A 46 8.98 -30.72 32.77
CA ILE A 46 10.43 -30.89 32.62
C ILE A 46 10.85 -29.86 31.57
N PRO A 47 11.78 -28.93 31.87
CA PRO A 47 12.22 -27.98 30.88
C PRO A 47 12.87 -28.75 29.73
N ASP A 48 12.42 -28.49 28.50
CA ASP A 48 13.04 -29.02 27.27
C ASP A 48 14.48 -28.48 27.19
N GLN A 49 15.40 -29.21 27.81
CA GLN A 49 16.83 -28.93 27.70
C GLN A 49 17.27 -29.40 26.32
N SER A 50 17.92 -28.52 25.57
CA SER A 50 18.58 -28.78 24.28
C SER A 50 19.80 -29.70 24.39
N LYS A 51 19.74 -30.69 25.29
CA LYS A 51 20.74 -31.73 25.48
C LYS A 51 20.58 -32.78 24.39
N TRP A 52 21.40 -32.68 23.35
CA TRP A 52 21.58 -33.77 22.41
C TRP A 52 22.57 -34.81 22.95
N TYR A 53 22.63 -35.98 22.30
CA TYR A 53 23.62 -37.02 22.59
C TYR A 53 25.05 -36.54 22.31
N ASP A 54 25.95 -36.66 23.28
CA ASP A 54 27.39 -36.41 23.14
C ASP A 54 28.03 -37.35 22.09
N ARG A 55 28.10 -36.94 20.82
CA ARG A 55 28.68 -37.77 19.74
C ARG A 55 30.20 -37.89 19.88
N GLY A 56 30.71 -39.12 19.80
CA GLY A 56 32.16 -39.41 19.76
C GLY A 56 32.92 -39.19 21.07
N LYS A 57 32.25 -38.73 22.13
CA LYS A 57 32.85 -38.44 23.44
C LYS A 57 33.24 -39.74 24.15
N ARG A 58 34.51 -39.83 24.52
CA ARG A 58 35.11 -40.97 25.22
C ARG A 58 35.10 -40.71 26.72
N ALA A 59 34.76 -41.71 27.52
CA ALA A 59 34.66 -41.61 28.97
C ALA A 59 36.04 -41.47 29.67
N GLY A 60 37.13 -41.74 28.96
CA GLY A 60 38.50 -41.64 29.48
C GLY A 60 39.55 -42.08 28.44
N PRO A 61 40.83 -42.18 28.83
CA PRO A 61 41.87 -42.74 27.98
C PRO A 61 41.63 -44.23 27.69
N ALA A 62 42.21 -44.74 26.60
CA ALA A 62 42.10 -46.14 26.24
C ALA A 62 42.79 -47.04 27.28
N ALA A 63 42.16 -48.17 27.62
CA ALA A 63 42.75 -49.13 28.55
C ALA A 63 43.95 -49.86 27.91
N THR A 64 45.02 -50.03 28.66
CA THR A 64 46.26 -50.69 28.20
C THR A 64 46.16 -52.22 28.14
N LYS A 65 45.10 -52.81 28.71
CA LYS A 65 44.87 -54.27 28.76
C LYS A 65 43.40 -54.58 28.48
N TYR A 66 43.16 -55.71 27.83
CA TYR A 66 41.81 -56.20 27.56
C TYR A 66 41.07 -56.53 28.86
N ARG A 67 39.84 -56.03 28.99
CA ARG A 67 38.97 -56.23 30.17
C ARG A 67 37.95 -57.34 29.90
N LYS A 68 37.65 -58.17 30.90
CA LYS A 68 36.63 -59.23 30.77
C LYS A 68 35.26 -58.57 30.54
N GLY A 69 34.55 -59.00 29.50
CA GLY A 69 33.29 -58.40 29.06
C GLY A 69 33.43 -57.35 27.96
N ALA A 70 34.65 -56.90 27.63
CA ALA A 70 34.88 -56.00 26.50
C ALA A 70 34.62 -56.67 25.14
N CYS A 71 34.36 -55.86 24.12
CA CYS A 71 34.28 -56.30 22.73
C CYS A 71 35.57 -57.02 22.31
N GLU A 72 35.46 -58.27 21.89
CA GLU A 72 36.64 -59.09 21.53
C GLU A 72 37.42 -58.54 20.34
N ASN A 73 36.79 -57.71 19.50
CA ASN A 73 37.40 -57.07 18.33
C ASN A 73 38.21 -55.82 18.70
N CYS A 74 37.61 -54.85 19.39
CA CYS A 74 38.19 -53.52 19.65
C CYS A 74 38.64 -53.26 21.10
N GLY A 75 38.22 -54.07 22.07
CA GLY A 75 38.57 -53.92 23.48
C GLY A 75 37.79 -52.86 24.28
N ALA A 76 36.80 -52.18 23.70
CA ALA A 76 35.89 -51.29 24.42
C ALA A 76 34.78 -52.07 25.16
N MET A 77 34.31 -51.55 26.30
CA MET A 77 33.28 -52.16 27.16
C MET A 77 31.84 -51.81 26.77
N THR A 78 31.62 -50.84 25.88
CA THR A 78 30.30 -50.24 25.62
C THR A 78 29.39 -51.06 24.71
N HIS A 79 29.94 -51.92 23.87
CA HIS A 79 29.21 -52.64 22.83
C HIS A 79 29.73 -54.08 22.65
N LYS A 80 28.93 -54.95 22.04
CA LYS A 80 29.33 -56.34 21.74
C LYS A 80 30.08 -56.44 20.41
N THR A 81 30.74 -57.57 20.16
CA THR A 81 31.47 -57.83 18.91
C THR A 81 30.65 -57.64 17.63
N LYS A 82 29.37 -58.00 17.66
CA LYS A 82 28.43 -57.86 16.53
C LYS A 82 28.03 -56.40 16.25
N GLU A 83 28.15 -55.53 17.25
CA GLU A 83 27.78 -54.11 17.22
C GLU A 83 29.01 -53.21 17.06
N CYS A 84 30.18 -53.79 16.81
CA CYS A 84 31.45 -53.08 16.81
C CYS A 84 31.61 -52.21 15.55
N LEU A 85 31.72 -50.89 15.73
CA LEU A 85 31.96 -49.94 14.65
C LEU A 85 33.36 -50.09 14.00
N SER A 86 34.32 -50.68 14.71
CA SER A 86 35.67 -50.92 14.16
C SER A 86 35.70 -52.14 13.26
N ARG A 87 36.45 -52.07 12.16
CA ARG A 87 36.59 -53.14 11.16
C ARG A 87 36.88 -54.51 11.83
N PRO A 88 36.19 -55.60 11.49
CA PRO A 88 36.48 -56.93 12.02
C PRO A 88 37.94 -57.34 11.77
N ARG A 89 38.68 -57.65 12.85
CA ARG A 89 40.07 -58.10 12.80
C ARG A 89 40.13 -59.63 12.75
N LYS A 90 41.10 -60.20 12.02
CA LYS A 90 41.36 -61.65 11.97
C LYS A 90 41.71 -62.22 13.36
N HIS A 91 42.48 -61.48 14.13
CA HIS A 91 42.70 -61.73 15.55
C HIS A 91 42.33 -60.43 16.30
N GLY A 92 41.25 -60.50 17.10
CA GLY A 92 40.74 -59.33 17.82
C GLY A 92 41.62 -58.89 19.00
N ALA A 93 41.28 -57.74 19.59
CA ALA A 93 41.94 -57.18 20.78
C ALA A 93 41.98 -58.16 21.97
N LYS A 94 41.01 -59.07 22.10
CA LYS A 94 41.00 -60.14 23.13
C LYS A 94 42.24 -61.04 23.09
N TRP A 95 42.74 -61.34 21.89
CA TRP A 95 43.85 -62.29 21.69
C TRP A 95 45.19 -61.59 21.46
N THR A 96 45.16 -60.36 20.94
CA THR A 96 46.36 -59.61 20.56
C THR A 96 46.76 -58.54 21.57
N GLY A 97 45.83 -58.04 22.39
CA GLY A 97 46.05 -56.93 23.32
C GLY A 97 46.37 -55.58 22.67
N LYS A 98 46.36 -55.48 21.33
CA LYS A 98 46.78 -54.29 20.57
C LYS A 98 45.60 -53.43 20.14
N ASP A 99 45.83 -52.13 20.04
CA ASP A 99 44.89 -51.10 19.55
C ASP A 99 43.52 -51.16 20.24
N ILE A 100 43.53 -51.21 21.57
CA ILE A 100 42.33 -51.14 22.42
C ILE A 100 41.72 -49.75 22.27
N GLN A 101 40.42 -49.66 21.98
CA GLN A 101 39.69 -48.40 21.93
C GLN A 101 39.26 -47.95 23.33
N ALA A 102 39.11 -46.64 23.49
CA ALA A 102 38.51 -46.06 24.69
C ALA A 102 37.01 -46.35 24.74
N ASP A 103 36.45 -46.35 25.95
CA ASP A 103 35.01 -46.55 26.16
C ASP A 103 34.23 -45.27 25.78
N GLU A 104 33.10 -45.45 25.10
CA GLU A 104 32.17 -44.39 24.72
C GLU A 104 31.29 -43.99 25.92
N LEU A 105 30.77 -42.76 25.94
CA LEU A 105 29.88 -42.30 27.01
C LEU A 105 28.41 -42.57 26.64
N LEU A 106 27.80 -43.60 27.23
CA LEU A 106 26.40 -43.97 26.98
C LEU A 106 25.44 -43.05 27.73
N GLN A 107 24.72 -42.19 27.00
CA GLN A 107 23.65 -41.34 27.51
C GLN A 107 22.28 -41.86 27.09
N LYS A 108 21.26 -41.62 27.92
CA LYS A 108 19.85 -41.72 27.53
C LYS A 108 19.25 -40.31 27.61
N VAL A 109 18.67 -39.85 26.52
CA VAL A 109 18.04 -38.53 26.43
C VAL A 109 16.58 -38.71 26.02
N ASP A 110 15.68 -38.41 26.95
CA ASP A 110 14.24 -38.44 26.73
C ASP A 110 13.77 -37.07 26.23
N MET A 111 13.43 -37.00 24.94
CA MET A 111 13.03 -35.78 24.23
C MET A 111 11.55 -35.80 23.82
N GLY A 112 10.96 -34.61 23.66
CA GLY A 112 9.63 -34.41 23.06
C GLY A 112 9.50 -34.89 21.61
N TRP A 113 8.29 -34.80 21.03
CA TRP A 113 8.02 -35.28 19.66
C TRP A 113 8.79 -34.49 18.59
N ASP A 114 8.87 -33.17 18.77
CA ASP A 114 9.52 -32.24 17.84
C ASP A 114 11.04 -32.27 18.05
N ALA A 115 11.50 -32.19 19.31
CA ALA A 115 12.90 -32.40 19.67
C ALA A 115 13.49 -33.75 19.20
N LYS A 116 12.69 -34.82 19.01
CA LYS A 116 13.15 -36.08 18.38
C LYS A 116 13.30 -36.00 16.85
N ARG A 117 12.72 -35.00 16.20
CA ARG A 117 12.64 -34.82 14.74
C ARG A 117 13.37 -33.59 14.22
N ASP A 118 13.75 -32.67 15.09
CA ASP A 118 14.55 -31.53 14.70
C ASP A 118 15.83 -31.99 13.98
N ARG A 119 16.05 -31.38 12.82
CA ARG A 119 17.20 -31.63 11.95
C ARG A 119 18.48 -31.02 12.52
N TRP A 120 18.35 -29.97 13.32
CA TRP A 120 19.45 -29.20 13.92
C TRP A 120 19.88 -29.71 15.30
N ASN A 121 19.40 -30.89 15.69
CA ASN A 121 19.79 -31.59 16.89
C ASN A 121 21.31 -31.81 17.00
N GLY A 122 21.93 -31.17 17.98
CA GLY A 122 23.38 -31.22 18.20
C GLY A 122 24.19 -30.34 17.24
N TYR A 123 23.56 -29.34 16.62
CA TYR A 123 24.26 -28.29 15.86
C TYR A 123 25.14 -27.45 16.79
N ASP A 124 26.40 -27.23 16.40
CA ASP A 124 27.30 -26.31 17.07
C ASP A 124 27.18 -24.92 16.42
N ALA A 125 26.86 -23.91 17.21
CA ALA A 125 26.77 -22.53 16.75
C ALA A 125 28.10 -21.99 16.17
N THR A 126 29.24 -22.62 16.47
CA THR A 126 30.52 -22.26 15.84
C THR A 126 30.61 -22.66 14.37
N GLU A 127 29.88 -23.70 13.91
CA GLU A 127 29.84 -24.10 12.49
C GLU A 127 29.22 -23.01 11.61
N TYR A 128 28.35 -22.14 12.17
CA TYR A 128 27.78 -21.01 11.43
C TYR A 128 28.84 -20.01 10.93
N ARG A 129 30.04 -19.99 11.54
CA ARG A 129 31.15 -19.12 11.10
C ARG A 129 31.59 -19.45 9.68
N GLN A 130 31.55 -20.72 9.25
CA GLN A 130 31.90 -21.11 7.88
C GLN A 130 30.95 -20.45 6.86
N VAL A 131 29.66 -20.32 7.21
CA VAL A 131 28.68 -19.63 6.37
C VAL A 131 28.96 -18.13 6.32
N VAL A 132 29.42 -17.53 7.42
CA VAL A 132 29.83 -16.11 7.45
C VAL A 132 31.09 -15.89 6.60
N GLU A 133 32.10 -16.74 6.77
CA GLU A 133 33.35 -16.72 5.97
C GLU A 133 33.06 -16.87 4.46
N GLU A 134 32.18 -17.81 4.06
CA GLU A 134 31.72 -17.95 2.67
C GLU A 134 31.03 -16.68 2.13
N TYR A 135 30.25 -15.98 2.96
CA TYR A 135 29.61 -14.72 2.57
C TYR A 135 30.62 -13.57 2.47
N GLU A 136 31.58 -13.49 3.39
CA GLU A 136 32.68 -12.50 3.37
C GLU A 136 33.57 -12.67 2.13
N GLU A 137 33.93 -13.91 1.77
CA GLU A 137 34.64 -14.21 0.52
C GLU A 137 33.82 -13.78 -0.71
N MET A 138 32.53 -14.09 -0.73
CA MET A 138 31.63 -13.70 -1.83
C MET A 138 31.44 -12.17 -1.93
N GLU A 139 31.44 -11.44 -0.82
CA GLU A 139 31.43 -9.97 -0.81
C GLU A 139 32.77 -9.36 -1.23
N ALA A 140 33.89 -9.95 -0.83
CA ALA A 140 35.22 -9.55 -1.28
C ALA A 140 35.36 -9.71 -2.80
N ILE A 141 34.90 -10.84 -3.36
CA ILE A 141 34.88 -11.08 -4.82
C ILE A 141 33.97 -10.07 -5.54
N LYS A 142 32.78 -9.78 -5.00
CA LYS A 142 31.89 -8.75 -5.56
C LYS A 142 32.54 -7.35 -5.53
N ARG A 143 33.24 -7.00 -4.44
CA ARG A 143 33.93 -5.73 -4.30
C ARG A 143 35.06 -5.60 -5.32
N MET A 144 35.94 -6.60 -5.41
CA MET A 144 37.00 -6.66 -6.42
C MET A 144 36.43 -6.56 -7.84
N ALA A 145 35.32 -7.24 -8.15
CA ALA A 145 34.67 -7.14 -9.45
C ALA A 145 34.07 -5.76 -9.74
N LYS A 146 33.51 -5.07 -8.73
CA LYS A 146 33.04 -3.68 -8.86
C LYS A 146 34.22 -2.72 -9.07
N ASP A 147 35.30 -2.88 -8.31
CA ASP A 147 36.51 -2.06 -8.43
C ASP A 147 37.18 -2.25 -9.82
N ASP A 148 37.29 -3.49 -10.30
CA ASP A 148 37.73 -3.81 -11.67
C ASP A 148 36.81 -3.19 -12.74
N SER A 149 35.50 -3.15 -12.50
CA SER A 149 34.55 -2.53 -13.43
C SER A 149 34.69 -1.01 -13.46
N ASN A 150 34.92 -0.38 -12.31
CA ASN A 150 35.16 1.05 -12.18
C ASN A 150 36.50 1.44 -12.80
N LEU A 151 37.55 0.66 -12.57
CA LEU A 151 38.87 0.85 -13.19
C LEU A 151 38.79 0.73 -14.72
N LYS A 152 37.99 -0.21 -15.26
CA LYS A 152 37.75 -0.31 -16.71
C LYS A 152 36.95 0.86 -17.27
N LYS A 153 35.99 1.42 -16.54
CA LYS A 153 35.27 2.65 -16.93
C LYS A 153 36.23 3.85 -16.99
N LEU A 154 37.02 4.06 -15.93
CA LEU A 154 38.05 5.11 -15.87
C LEU A 154 39.08 4.95 -17.00
N GLN A 155 39.49 3.71 -17.31
CA GLN A 155 40.45 3.43 -18.37
C GLN A 155 39.85 3.52 -19.80
N ALA A 156 38.52 3.57 -19.92
CA ALA A 156 37.82 3.79 -21.20
C ALA A 156 37.68 5.29 -21.55
N GLY A 157 37.99 6.21 -20.63
CA GLY A 157 38.00 7.66 -20.90
C GLY A 157 36.61 8.28 -21.09
N GLU A 158 35.59 7.70 -20.48
CA GLU A 158 34.21 8.22 -20.48
C GLU A 158 33.99 9.06 -19.21
N ASP A 159 34.57 10.28 -19.19
CA ASP A 159 34.45 11.25 -18.10
C ASP A 159 33.24 12.17 -18.30
N GLY A 160 32.36 12.24 -17.29
CA GLY A 160 31.14 13.06 -17.23
C GLY A 160 29.86 12.20 -17.15
N ASP A 161 29.02 12.27 -16.13
CA ASP A 161 28.75 13.42 -15.24
C ASP A 161 29.01 13.17 -13.75
N GLU A 162 29.52 14.21 -13.08
CA GLU A 162 29.77 14.30 -11.64
C GLU A 162 28.46 14.61 -10.87
N ALA A 163 27.54 13.64 -10.83
CA ALA A 163 26.44 13.63 -9.87
C ALA A 163 26.91 12.96 -8.55
N PRO A 164 26.50 13.46 -7.36
CA PRO A 164 27.04 12.95 -6.10
C PRO A 164 26.75 11.45 -5.89
N ASP A 165 27.81 10.67 -5.65
CA ASP A 165 27.89 9.21 -5.49
C ASP A 165 27.05 8.64 -4.32
N SER A 166 26.20 9.45 -3.67
CA SER A 166 25.16 8.99 -2.77
C SER A 166 23.96 8.40 -3.49
N ASP A 167 23.54 8.96 -4.62
CA ASP A 167 22.26 8.60 -5.26
C ASP A 167 22.36 7.30 -6.10
N ILE A 168 23.47 7.12 -6.81
CA ILE A 168 23.72 5.90 -7.60
C ILE A 168 23.93 4.68 -6.70
N ARG A 169 24.58 4.84 -5.54
CA ARG A 169 24.67 3.75 -4.54
C ARG A 169 23.30 3.37 -3.99
N TYR A 170 22.44 4.35 -3.74
CA TYR A 170 21.06 4.10 -3.28
C TYR A 170 20.21 3.41 -4.37
N ALA A 171 20.40 3.78 -5.64
CA ALA A 171 19.75 3.13 -6.78
C ALA A 171 20.22 1.67 -6.97
N GLU A 172 21.53 1.40 -6.97
CA GLU A 172 22.03 0.02 -7.10
C GLU A 172 21.66 -0.85 -5.88
N GLU A 173 21.75 -0.34 -4.65
CA GLU A 173 21.42 -1.13 -3.45
C GLU A 173 19.90 -1.38 -3.32
N SER A 174 19.05 -0.50 -3.87
CA SER A 174 17.60 -0.73 -3.95
C SER A 174 17.14 -1.60 -5.14
N ASP A 175 17.92 -1.68 -6.22
CA ASP A 175 17.65 -2.58 -7.37
C ASP A 175 18.27 -3.99 -7.23
N MET A 176 18.94 -4.29 -6.11
CA MET A 176 19.34 -5.66 -5.74
C MET A 176 18.13 -6.53 -5.31
N GLY A 177 17.18 -6.72 -6.23
CA GLY A 177 16.13 -7.73 -6.17
C GLY A 177 14.69 -7.23 -5.99
N ARG A 178 14.43 -5.92 -5.99
CA ARG A 178 13.08 -5.36 -5.78
C ARG A 178 12.31 -5.02 -7.06
N GLN A 179 12.51 -5.82 -8.11
CA GLN A 179 11.66 -5.89 -9.30
C GLN A 179 10.29 -6.55 -8.99
N GLN A 180 9.58 -6.04 -7.98
CA GLN A 180 8.15 -6.26 -7.81
C GLN A 180 7.45 -5.34 -8.82
N SER A 181 6.52 -5.87 -9.61
CA SER A 181 5.73 -5.01 -10.49
C SER A 181 4.97 -3.99 -9.65
N THR A 182 4.71 -2.80 -10.19
CA THR A 182 4.00 -1.73 -9.46
C THR A 182 2.62 -2.20 -8.97
N ALA A 183 2.06 -3.25 -9.60
CA ALA A 183 0.83 -3.93 -9.22
C ALA A 183 0.92 -4.84 -7.96
N THR A 184 2.11 -5.27 -7.52
CA THR A 184 2.32 -6.04 -6.28
C THR A 184 2.97 -5.23 -5.15
N ARG A 185 3.01 -3.89 -5.26
CA ARG A 185 3.44 -3.01 -4.17
C ARG A 185 2.52 -3.22 -2.96
N ASN A 186 3.11 -3.56 -1.81
CA ASN A 186 2.37 -3.67 -0.55
C ASN A 186 1.58 -2.38 -0.26
N LEU A 187 0.30 -2.52 0.07
CA LEU A 187 -0.60 -1.39 0.39
C LEU A 187 -0.22 -0.66 1.69
N ARG A 188 0.56 -1.30 2.57
CA ARG A 188 1.08 -0.66 3.77
C ARG A 188 2.22 0.29 3.40
N ILE A 189 1.96 1.57 3.60
CA ILE A 189 2.94 2.67 3.63
C ILE A 189 4.02 2.31 4.66
N ARG A 190 5.31 2.47 4.30
CA ARG A 190 6.46 2.10 5.14
C ARG A 190 6.93 3.26 6.02
N GLU A 191 6.69 4.45 5.54
CA GLU A 191 6.89 5.76 6.16
C GLU A 191 6.03 5.88 7.44
N ASP A 192 4.81 5.34 7.40
CA ASP A 192 3.89 5.28 8.54
C ASP A 192 4.27 4.17 9.53
N THR A 193 4.77 4.57 10.70
CA THR A 193 4.97 3.65 11.82
C THR A 193 3.63 3.19 12.39
N ALA A 194 3.52 1.92 12.78
CA ALA A 194 2.30 1.43 13.42
C ALA A 194 2.29 1.82 14.89
N LYS A 195 1.13 2.19 15.44
CA LYS A 195 1.01 2.77 16.78
C LYS A 195 1.56 1.87 17.91
N TYR A 196 1.43 0.55 17.78
CA TYR A 196 2.00 -0.45 18.70
C TYR A 196 3.53 -0.67 18.56
N LEU A 197 4.20 0.06 17.67
CA LEU A 197 5.66 0.08 17.50
C LEU A 197 6.27 1.42 17.95
N LEU A 198 5.47 2.38 18.42
CA LEU A 198 5.94 3.67 18.92
C LEU A 198 6.70 3.51 20.24
N ASN A 199 6.17 2.68 21.15
CA ASN A 199 6.91 2.13 22.28
C ASN A 199 6.79 0.60 22.25
N LEU A 200 7.90 -0.10 22.49
CA LEU A 200 7.98 -1.56 22.59
C LEU A 200 7.93 -2.06 24.05
N ASP A 201 8.00 -1.15 25.03
CA ASP A 201 7.87 -1.49 26.44
C ASP A 201 6.45 -1.98 26.77
N LEU A 202 6.36 -3.09 27.51
CA LEU A 202 5.11 -3.79 27.79
C LEU A 202 4.13 -3.01 28.67
N ASP A 203 4.63 -2.04 29.44
CA ASP A 203 3.87 -1.20 30.36
C ASP A 203 3.42 0.13 29.71
N SER A 204 3.68 0.33 28.41
CA SER A 204 3.33 1.55 27.66
C SER A 204 1.85 1.62 27.25
N ALA A 205 1.46 2.72 26.59
CA ALA A 205 0.08 2.96 26.15
C ALA A 205 -0.48 1.79 25.32
N LYS A 206 -1.66 1.28 25.72
CA LYS A 206 -2.19 0.01 25.21
C LYS A 206 -2.82 0.18 23.82
N TYR A 207 -2.29 -0.53 22.83
CA TYR A 207 -2.95 -0.64 21.52
C TYR A 207 -4.07 -1.69 21.53
N ASP A 208 -5.29 -1.30 21.15
CA ASP A 208 -6.36 -2.26 20.82
C ASP A 208 -6.29 -2.64 19.32
N PRO A 209 -5.89 -3.88 18.96
CA PRO A 209 -5.78 -4.30 17.57
C PRO A 209 -7.13 -4.46 16.87
N LYS A 210 -8.26 -4.56 17.60
CA LYS A 210 -9.60 -4.70 17.02
C LYS A 210 -10.10 -3.36 16.49
N THR A 211 -10.02 -2.30 17.28
CA THR A 211 -10.41 -0.94 16.88
C THR A 211 -9.28 -0.12 16.24
N ARG A 212 -8.03 -0.60 16.33
CA ARG A 212 -6.80 0.05 15.87
C ARG A 212 -6.56 1.42 16.51
N ARG A 213 -6.90 1.53 17.79
CA ARG A 213 -6.78 2.75 18.61
C ARG A 213 -5.75 2.55 19.70
N MET A 214 -5.02 3.60 20.05
CA MET A 214 -4.30 3.63 21.33
C MET A 214 -5.30 3.96 22.44
N VAL A 215 -5.10 3.32 23.58
CA VAL A 215 -5.85 3.51 24.82
C VAL A 215 -4.83 3.88 25.88
N ASP A 216 -4.93 5.10 26.38
CA ASP A 216 -4.09 5.56 27.47
C ASP A 216 -4.52 4.87 28.77
N MET A 217 -3.53 4.45 29.56
CA MET A 217 -3.71 3.91 30.90
C MET A 217 -3.00 4.75 31.98
N GLY A 218 -2.61 5.99 31.64
CA GLY A 218 -1.96 6.95 32.53
C GLY A 218 -0.44 6.89 32.51
N ALA A 219 0.17 6.40 31.42
CA ALA A 219 1.62 6.50 31.23
C ALA A 219 1.94 7.93 30.78
N GLN A 220 2.67 8.73 31.56
CA GLN A 220 2.75 10.18 31.33
C GLN A 220 3.95 10.66 30.50
N ASP A 221 5.00 9.84 30.35
CA ASP A 221 6.32 10.32 29.89
C ASP A 221 6.71 9.85 28.47
N ASP A 222 5.83 9.14 27.77
CA ASP A 222 6.13 8.52 26.46
C ASP A 222 5.61 9.33 25.24
N GLN A 223 6.33 9.25 24.12
CA GLN A 223 5.81 9.72 22.81
C GLN A 223 4.49 9.04 22.41
N ALA A 224 4.30 7.78 22.81
CA ALA A 224 3.05 7.06 22.61
C ALA A 224 1.89 7.70 23.41
N ALA A 225 2.14 8.19 24.62
CA ALA A 225 1.16 8.88 25.46
C ALA A 225 0.81 10.26 24.90
N ALA A 226 1.80 11.01 24.42
CA ALA A 226 1.58 12.27 23.70
C ALA A 226 0.64 12.07 22.50
N LEU A 227 0.81 10.98 21.74
CA LEU A 227 -0.08 10.64 20.62
C LEU A 227 -1.47 10.16 21.06
N VAL A 228 -1.66 9.56 22.25
CA VAL A 228 -3.02 9.29 22.75
C VAL A 228 -3.70 10.55 23.27
N ALA A 229 -2.94 11.44 23.93
CA ALA A 229 -3.41 12.76 24.31
C ALA A 229 -3.81 13.57 23.07
N GLU A 230 -3.02 13.52 21.99
CA GLU A 230 -3.35 14.10 20.69
C GLU A 230 -4.59 13.43 20.07
N GLU A 231 -4.70 12.10 20.02
CA GLU A 231 -5.92 11.43 19.51
C GLU A 231 -7.19 11.82 20.28
N ASN A 232 -7.10 11.97 21.60
CA ASN A 232 -8.22 12.38 22.44
C ASN A 232 -8.51 13.88 22.30
N PHE A 233 -7.48 14.72 22.16
CA PHE A 233 -7.61 16.14 21.88
C PHE A 233 -8.25 16.38 20.52
N VAL A 234 -7.77 15.71 19.45
CA VAL A 234 -8.33 15.79 18.10
C VAL A 234 -9.81 15.43 18.08
N ARG A 235 -10.24 14.40 18.85
CA ARG A 235 -11.66 14.03 18.99
C ARG A 235 -12.52 15.11 19.66
N ALA A 236 -11.97 15.88 20.60
CA ALA A 236 -12.67 16.94 21.30
C ALA A 236 -12.54 18.31 20.61
N SER A 237 -11.55 18.50 19.74
CA SER A 237 -11.23 19.76 19.08
C SER A 237 -12.11 20.06 17.86
N GLY A 238 -12.08 21.31 17.40
CA GLY A 238 -12.81 21.75 16.21
C GLY A 238 -14.32 21.67 16.36
N ASP A 239 -14.99 21.23 15.30
CA ASP A 239 -16.46 21.19 15.18
C ASP A 239 -17.14 20.36 16.27
N ALA A 240 -16.45 19.39 16.88
CA ALA A 240 -16.97 18.60 17.99
C ALA A 240 -17.31 19.48 19.22
N ALA A 241 -16.37 20.32 19.65
CA ALA A 241 -16.60 21.27 20.75
C ALA A 241 -17.66 22.33 20.38
N GLU A 242 -17.77 22.71 19.11
CA GLU A 242 -18.82 23.63 18.65
C GLU A 242 -20.21 22.98 18.65
N PHE A 243 -20.29 21.71 18.27
CA PHE A 243 -21.50 20.91 18.31
C PHE A 243 -21.96 20.66 19.75
N GLU A 244 -21.04 20.33 20.67
CA GLU A 244 -21.34 20.22 22.11
C GLU A 244 -21.87 21.53 22.68
N LYS A 245 -21.26 22.68 22.36
CA LYS A 245 -21.77 24.01 22.76
C LYS A 245 -23.15 24.31 22.17
N ALA A 246 -23.37 23.94 20.91
CA ALA A 246 -24.70 24.08 20.30
C ALA A 246 -25.72 23.19 21.02
N GLN A 247 -25.35 21.97 21.42
CA GLN A 247 -26.20 21.02 22.14
C GLN A 247 -26.54 21.49 23.55
N GLN A 248 -25.57 22.06 24.26
CA GLN A 248 -25.79 22.76 25.53
C GLN A 248 -26.74 23.95 25.35
N TYR A 249 -26.53 24.80 24.32
CA TYR A 249 -27.43 25.91 24.01
C TYR A 249 -28.87 25.45 23.69
N ALA A 250 -29.03 24.37 22.92
CA ALA A 250 -30.33 23.79 22.62
C ALA A 250 -31.08 23.36 23.90
N TRP A 251 -30.40 22.63 24.79
CA TRP A 251 -30.95 22.24 26.10
C TRP A 251 -31.27 23.45 26.98
N GLU A 252 -30.36 24.42 27.11
CA GLU A 252 -30.62 25.65 27.85
C GLU A 252 -31.80 26.45 27.29
N SER A 253 -31.95 26.51 25.95
CA SER A 253 -33.07 27.22 25.32
C SER A 253 -34.41 26.52 25.59
N GLN A 254 -34.40 25.19 25.66
CA GLN A 254 -35.56 24.37 26.01
C GLN A 254 -35.94 24.56 27.49
N GLU A 255 -34.97 24.63 28.41
CA GLU A 255 -35.21 24.97 29.83
C GLU A 255 -35.73 26.40 30.02
N LYS A 256 -35.22 27.36 29.22
CA LYS A 256 -35.69 28.76 29.18
C LYS A 256 -37.09 28.91 28.55
N GLY A 257 -37.72 27.84 28.05
CA GLY A 257 -39.07 27.85 27.48
C GLY A 257 -39.18 28.48 26.08
N LEU A 258 -38.07 28.60 25.36
CA LEU A 258 -38.07 29.05 23.97
C LEU A 258 -38.62 27.94 23.03
N PRO A 259 -39.13 28.29 21.82
CA PRO A 259 -39.68 27.31 20.89
C PRO A 259 -38.67 26.21 20.55
N GLN A 260 -39.18 24.98 20.34
CA GLN A 260 -38.43 23.72 20.26
C GLN A 260 -37.18 23.77 19.34
N LEU A 261 -36.05 24.14 19.93
CA LEU A 261 -34.76 24.14 19.29
C LEU A 261 -34.10 22.77 19.44
N HIS A 262 -34.22 21.95 18.41
CA HIS A 262 -33.64 20.60 18.40
C HIS A 262 -32.65 20.47 17.24
N ILE A 263 -31.38 20.23 17.53
CA ILE A 263 -30.28 20.30 16.55
C ILE A 263 -30.50 19.35 15.38
N GLN A 264 -30.95 18.12 15.64
CA GLN A 264 -31.16 17.13 14.60
C GLN A 264 -32.45 17.36 13.80
N ALA A 265 -33.38 18.20 14.27
CA ALA A 265 -34.64 18.46 13.59
C ALA A 265 -34.60 19.80 12.82
N ASN A 266 -34.06 20.85 13.44
CA ASN A 266 -33.98 22.20 12.90
C ASN A 266 -32.54 22.77 13.02
N PRO A 267 -31.51 22.12 12.43
CA PRO A 267 -30.10 22.50 12.64
C PRO A 267 -29.81 23.95 12.26
N THR A 268 -30.28 24.38 11.08
CA THR A 268 -30.02 25.72 10.55
C THR A 268 -30.64 26.83 11.38
N SER A 269 -31.83 26.61 11.98
CA SER A 269 -32.44 27.61 12.87
C SER A 269 -31.67 27.72 14.19
N GLY A 270 -31.15 26.60 14.70
CA GLY A 270 -30.22 26.55 15.83
C GLY A 270 -28.94 27.34 15.58
N GLU A 271 -28.32 27.15 14.43
CA GLU A 271 -27.09 27.87 14.08
C GLU A 271 -27.32 29.39 13.96
N VAL A 272 -28.43 29.82 13.32
CA VAL A 272 -28.79 31.23 13.20
C VAL A 272 -29.09 31.87 14.56
N LEU A 273 -29.77 31.16 15.47
CA LEU A 273 -30.03 31.65 16.83
C LEU A 273 -28.74 31.69 17.67
N ARG A 274 -27.85 30.69 17.55
CA ARG A 274 -26.52 30.70 18.19
C ARG A 274 -25.67 31.88 17.70
N LYS A 275 -25.64 32.17 16.40
CA LYS A 275 -24.94 33.34 15.84
C LYS A 275 -25.49 34.67 16.38
N LYS A 276 -26.81 34.79 16.51
CA LYS A 276 -27.45 35.96 17.14
C LYS A 276 -27.07 36.08 18.62
N GLU A 277 -27.08 34.99 19.39
CA GLU A 277 -26.66 35.02 20.79
C GLU A 277 -25.16 35.37 20.94
N ILE A 278 -24.28 34.91 20.06
CA ILE A 278 -22.87 35.32 20.06
C ILE A 278 -22.75 36.84 19.89
N VAL A 279 -23.41 37.42 18.88
CA VAL A 279 -23.43 38.87 18.66
C VAL A 279 -24.04 39.62 19.86
N ASP A 280 -25.16 39.13 20.42
CA ASP A 280 -25.81 39.74 21.58
C ASP A 280 -24.97 39.64 22.85
N THR A 281 -24.22 38.56 23.05
CA THR A 281 -23.35 38.36 24.22
C THR A 281 -22.05 39.16 24.10
N GLU A 282 -21.52 39.33 22.89
CA GLU A 282 -20.42 40.26 22.61
C GLU A 282 -20.86 41.70 22.85
N ALA A 283 -22.01 42.13 22.30
CA ALA A 283 -22.58 43.45 22.57
C ALA A 283 -22.84 43.69 24.07
N LYS A 284 -23.36 42.69 24.81
CA LYS A 284 -23.50 42.76 26.28
C LYS A 284 -22.14 42.85 26.98
N ARG A 285 -21.12 42.12 26.53
CA ARG A 285 -19.76 42.14 27.10
C ARG A 285 -19.09 43.49 26.86
N GLU A 286 -19.27 44.09 25.69
CA GLU A 286 -18.80 45.44 25.35
C GLU A 286 -19.53 46.51 26.13
N ALA A 287 -20.87 46.45 26.22
CA ALA A 287 -21.66 47.36 27.04
C ALA A 287 -21.27 47.27 28.52
N HIS A 288 -21.03 46.07 29.05
CA HIS A 288 -20.52 45.86 30.41
C HIS A 288 -19.11 46.42 30.58
N ARG A 289 -18.19 46.17 29.63
CA ARG A 289 -16.82 46.72 29.64
C ARG A 289 -16.85 48.25 29.62
N LYS A 290 -17.72 48.86 28.80
CA LYS A 290 -17.93 50.30 28.74
C LYS A 290 -18.50 50.85 30.06
N ALA A 291 -19.52 50.22 30.62
CA ALA A 291 -20.10 50.61 31.90
C ALA A 291 -19.10 50.46 33.08
N LEU A 292 -18.17 49.49 33.03
CA LEU A 292 -17.07 49.40 33.98
C LEU A 292 -16.07 50.54 33.81
N LEU A 293 -15.68 50.86 32.58
CA LEU A 293 -14.78 51.99 32.28
C LEU A 293 -15.37 53.33 32.71
N GLU A 294 -16.68 53.53 32.54
CA GLU A 294 -17.40 54.73 32.99
C GLU A 294 -17.50 54.82 34.53
N LYS A 295 -17.63 53.68 35.22
CA LYS A 295 -17.75 53.63 36.70
C LYS A 295 -16.41 53.75 37.44
N TYR A 296 -15.34 53.15 36.90
CA TYR A 296 -14.05 53.03 37.59
C TYR A 296 -12.92 53.86 36.97
N GLY A 297 -13.13 54.45 35.78
CA GLY A 297 -12.08 55.15 35.04
C GLY A 297 -11.02 54.21 34.45
N GLY A 298 -9.93 54.78 33.93
CA GLY A 298 -8.79 54.01 33.41
C GLY A 298 -8.78 53.72 31.91
N GLY A 299 -9.70 54.31 31.13
CA GLY A 299 -9.69 54.21 29.66
C GLY A 299 -8.35 54.67 29.04
N GLU A 300 -7.67 55.62 29.67
CA GLU A 300 -6.36 56.15 29.28
C GLU A 300 -5.21 55.12 29.39
N HIS A 301 -5.32 54.14 30.30
CA HIS A 301 -4.36 53.04 30.43
C HIS A 301 -4.71 51.84 29.55
N SER A 302 -5.95 51.77 29.04
CA SER A 302 -6.43 50.68 28.17
C SER A 302 -6.13 50.89 26.68
N LYS A 303 -5.92 52.14 26.26
CA LYS A 303 -5.36 52.45 24.95
C LYS A 303 -3.89 52.02 24.95
N PRO A 304 -3.40 51.22 23.98
CA PRO A 304 -1.98 51.00 23.84
C PRO A 304 -1.32 52.38 23.65
N SER A 305 -0.38 52.75 24.52
CA SER A 305 0.35 53.99 24.32
C SER A 305 1.12 53.89 23.01
N ALA A 306 1.15 54.95 22.21
CA ALA A 306 1.97 54.99 20.99
C ALA A 306 3.48 54.76 21.28
N LEU A 307 3.88 54.90 22.54
CA LEU A 307 5.21 54.56 23.07
C LEU A 307 5.47 53.05 23.19
N ARG A 308 4.45 52.19 23.19
CA ARG A 308 4.63 50.72 23.22
C ARG A 308 4.92 50.11 21.85
N GLU A 309 4.55 50.77 20.76
CA GLU A 309 4.99 50.38 19.41
C GLU A 309 6.45 50.81 19.13
N THR A 310 7.00 51.74 19.93
CA THR A 310 8.37 52.25 19.79
C THR A 310 9.34 51.78 20.88
N MET A 311 8.86 51.29 22.02
CA MET A 311 9.70 50.62 23.03
C MET A 311 9.80 49.11 22.77
N VAL A 312 10.89 48.71 22.11
CA VAL A 312 11.47 47.35 22.09
C VAL A 312 10.47 46.23 21.76
N VAL A 313 10.29 45.99 20.46
CA VAL A 313 9.85 44.67 19.97
C VAL A 313 10.97 43.66 20.30
N GLU A 314 10.61 42.54 20.91
CA GLU A 314 11.53 41.42 21.15
C GLU A 314 12.00 40.84 19.80
N ASN A 315 13.31 40.76 19.58
CA ASN A 315 13.94 40.55 18.26
C ASN A 315 13.87 39.10 17.74
N GLU A 316 12.82 38.34 18.05
CA GLU A 316 12.66 36.93 17.66
C GLU A 316 11.29 36.63 17.04
N ARG A 317 10.92 37.39 16.00
CA ARG A 317 9.84 37.01 15.10
C ARG A 317 10.44 36.33 13.87
N PHE A 318 10.22 35.03 13.74
CA PHE A 318 10.72 34.24 12.60
C PHE A 318 10.07 34.74 11.30
N ILE A 319 10.89 35.18 10.35
CA ILE A 319 10.47 35.67 9.03
C ILE A 319 10.98 34.68 7.99
N GLU A 320 10.08 33.90 7.40
CA GLU A 320 10.43 33.08 6.23
C GLU A 320 10.52 33.96 4.99
N TYR A 321 11.66 33.86 4.31
CA TYR A 321 11.88 34.41 2.99
C TYR A 321 11.67 33.31 1.94
N ASP A 322 10.96 33.63 0.86
CA ASP A 322 10.95 32.83 -0.35
C ASP A 322 12.33 32.86 -1.04
N GLU A 323 12.58 31.97 -2.01
CA GLU A 323 13.82 31.91 -2.81
C GLU A 323 14.18 33.23 -3.52
N SER A 324 13.21 34.15 -3.64
CA SER A 324 13.36 35.49 -4.20
C SER A 324 13.65 36.59 -3.18
N GLY A 325 13.82 36.26 -1.89
CA GLY A 325 14.07 37.22 -0.81
C GLY A 325 12.83 38.01 -0.35
N ALA A 326 11.63 37.61 -0.80
CA ALA A 326 10.37 38.20 -0.35
C ALA A 326 9.83 37.50 0.92
N ILE A 327 9.21 38.25 1.83
CA ILE A 327 8.60 37.68 3.04
C ILE A 327 7.33 36.91 2.70
N LYS A 328 7.24 35.63 3.09
CA LYS A 328 6.02 34.82 2.89
C LYS A 328 4.81 35.47 3.56
N GLY A 329 3.72 35.57 2.80
CA GLY A 329 2.43 36.10 3.27
C GLY A 329 2.33 37.62 3.37
N ALA A 330 3.41 38.37 3.12
CA ALA A 330 3.32 39.83 3.01
C ALA A 330 2.64 40.22 1.67
N PRO A 331 1.70 41.18 1.67
CA PRO A 331 1.09 41.65 0.42
C PRO A 331 2.13 42.30 -0.48
N LYS A 332 2.20 41.87 -1.74
CA LYS A 332 3.13 42.44 -2.73
C LYS A 332 2.66 43.84 -3.12
N ASN A 333 3.43 44.86 -2.74
CA ASN A 333 3.16 46.24 -3.15
C ASN A 333 3.26 46.37 -4.68
N ALA A 334 2.25 46.97 -5.30
CA ALA A 334 2.27 47.24 -6.74
C ALA A 334 3.41 48.21 -7.09
N THR A 335 4.19 47.88 -8.12
CA THR A 335 5.28 48.72 -8.62
C THR A 335 4.71 49.91 -9.39
N LYS A 336 4.77 51.11 -8.79
CA LYS A 336 4.49 52.37 -9.48
C LYS A 336 5.45 52.55 -10.65
N SER A 337 4.97 53.01 -11.81
CA SER A 337 5.89 53.22 -12.93
C SER A 337 6.77 54.48 -12.74
N LYS A 338 7.73 54.65 -13.65
CA LYS A 338 8.66 55.79 -13.65
C LYS A 338 7.96 57.14 -13.93
N TYR A 339 6.76 57.11 -14.50
CA TYR A 339 5.99 58.30 -14.84
C TYR A 339 4.93 58.57 -13.77
N PRO A 340 4.52 59.83 -13.56
CA PRO A 340 3.47 60.15 -12.60
C PRO A 340 2.12 59.64 -13.13
N GLU A 341 1.69 58.50 -12.60
CA GLU A 341 0.38 57.89 -12.84
C GLU A 341 -0.73 58.67 -12.11
N ASP A 342 -1.97 58.53 -12.56
CA ASP A 342 -3.19 59.08 -11.95
C ASP A 342 -3.22 60.60 -11.69
N VAL A 343 -2.47 61.38 -12.47
CA VAL A 343 -2.50 62.85 -12.42
C VAL A 343 -3.80 63.39 -13.01
N MET A 344 -4.80 63.56 -12.15
CA MET A 344 -6.08 64.21 -12.43
C MET A 344 -5.93 65.74 -12.48
N VAL A 345 -5.79 66.28 -13.68
CA VAL A 345 -5.71 67.74 -13.93
C VAL A 345 -7.12 68.34 -14.04
N ASN A 346 -7.33 69.57 -13.55
CA ASN A 346 -8.54 70.37 -13.74
C ASN A 346 -9.88 69.67 -13.37
N ASN A 347 -9.89 68.95 -12.24
CA ASN A 347 -11.06 68.31 -11.64
C ASN A 347 -11.73 67.22 -12.51
N HIS A 348 -10.97 66.59 -13.42
CA HIS A 348 -11.40 65.36 -14.09
C HIS A 348 -11.17 64.15 -13.20
N THR A 349 -12.12 63.21 -13.13
CA THR A 349 -11.97 61.94 -12.39
C THR A 349 -11.28 60.84 -13.19
N SER A 350 -10.72 61.18 -14.36
CA SER A 350 -10.01 60.25 -15.25
C SER A 350 -8.85 60.95 -15.95
N VAL A 351 -7.82 60.20 -16.34
CA VAL A 351 -6.64 60.72 -17.04
C VAL A 351 -6.96 60.98 -18.52
N PHE A 352 -6.33 61.99 -19.14
CA PHE A 352 -6.48 62.25 -20.57
C PHE A 352 -5.97 61.07 -21.40
N GLY A 353 -6.80 60.52 -22.29
CA GLY A 353 -6.52 59.26 -23.00
C GLY A 353 -7.26 58.04 -22.45
N SER A 354 -8.04 58.21 -21.37
CA SER A 354 -8.97 57.18 -20.87
C SER A 354 -10.17 56.91 -21.78
N TRP A 355 -10.39 57.76 -22.80
CA TRP A 355 -11.49 57.63 -23.75
C TRP A 355 -11.03 58.00 -25.17
N TRP A 356 -11.67 57.41 -26.18
CA TRP A 356 -11.29 57.52 -27.59
C TRP A 356 -12.53 57.53 -28.49
N TYR A 357 -12.61 58.50 -29.39
CA TYR A 357 -13.70 58.62 -30.37
C TYR A 357 -13.21 59.37 -31.62
N GLN A 358 -13.61 58.92 -32.81
CA GLN A 358 -13.25 59.50 -34.13
C GLN A 358 -11.79 60.02 -34.23
N PHE A 359 -10.82 59.13 -34.04
CA PHE A 359 -9.38 59.42 -34.09
C PHE A 359 -8.85 60.45 -33.07
N LYS A 360 -9.63 60.80 -32.04
CA LYS A 360 -9.24 61.73 -30.97
C LYS A 360 -9.30 61.06 -29.61
N TRP A 361 -8.29 61.32 -28.78
CA TRP A 361 -8.27 60.95 -27.36
C TRP A 361 -8.97 62.02 -26.51
N GLY A 362 -9.60 61.60 -25.42
CA GLY A 362 -10.29 62.49 -24.49
C GLY A 362 -10.36 61.93 -23.06
N TYR A 363 -11.19 62.56 -22.23
CA TYR A 363 -11.45 62.18 -20.84
C TYR A 363 -12.73 61.33 -20.71
N ALA A 364 -12.66 60.16 -20.09
CA ALA A 364 -13.82 59.28 -19.89
C ALA A 364 -14.91 59.86 -18.97
N CYS A 365 -14.52 60.76 -18.06
CA CYS A 365 -15.45 61.38 -17.12
C CYS A 365 -16.41 62.39 -17.76
N CYS A 366 -15.95 63.12 -18.79
CA CYS A 366 -16.65 64.30 -19.35
C CYS A 366 -16.73 64.31 -20.89
N CYS A 367 -16.29 63.24 -21.58
CA CYS A 367 -16.24 63.09 -23.05
C CYS A 367 -15.58 64.27 -23.80
N SER A 368 -14.76 65.07 -23.12
CA SER A 368 -14.04 66.19 -23.74
C SER A 368 -12.79 65.69 -24.46
N THR A 369 -12.66 66.03 -25.74
CA THR A 369 -11.48 65.73 -26.58
C THR A 369 -10.37 66.79 -26.47
N VAL A 370 -10.60 67.86 -25.70
CA VAL A 370 -9.62 68.95 -25.51
C VAL A 370 -8.82 68.73 -24.22
N LYS A 371 -7.51 68.51 -24.35
CA LYS A 371 -6.61 68.32 -23.22
C LYS A 371 -6.56 69.57 -22.32
N ASN A 372 -6.60 69.38 -21.01
CA ASN A 372 -6.61 70.41 -19.96
C ASN A 372 -7.85 71.33 -19.93
N SER A 373 -8.98 70.95 -20.56
CA SER A 373 -10.28 71.56 -20.25
C SER A 373 -10.65 71.36 -18.77
N TYR A 374 -11.58 72.15 -18.22
CA TYR A 374 -12.24 71.81 -16.96
C TYR A 374 -13.31 70.74 -17.22
N CYS A 375 -13.53 69.83 -16.27
CA CYS A 375 -14.54 68.77 -16.45
C CYS A 375 -15.95 69.37 -16.44
N THR A 376 -16.71 69.08 -17.49
CA THR A 376 -18.11 69.50 -17.72
C THR A 376 -19.15 68.56 -17.08
N GLY A 377 -18.72 67.68 -16.17
CA GLY A 377 -19.55 66.66 -15.52
C GLY A 377 -20.33 65.78 -16.51
N GLU A 378 -21.52 65.38 -16.08
CA GLU A 378 -22.47 64.60 -16.87
C GLU A 378 -23.05 65.39 -18.06
N ASP A 379 -23.08 66.72 -17.98
CA ASP A 379 -23.60 67.57 -19.06
C ASP A 379 -22.70 67.52 -20.30
N GLY A 380 -21.39 67.29 -20.12
CA GLY A 380 -20.47 66.98 -21.21
C GLY A 380 -20.77 65.68 -21.96
N LYS A 381 -21.41 64.70 -21.30
CA LYS A 381 -21.85 63.45 -21.94
C LYS A 381 -23.13 63.66 -22.75
N LYS A 382 -24.12 64.34 -22.15
CA LYS A 382 -25.40 64.66 -22.81
C LYS A 382 -25.19 65.46 -24.10
N ALA A 383 -24.38 66.51 -24.05
CA ALA A 383 -24.06 67.30 -25.24
C ALA A 383 -23.39 66.48 -26.35
N PHE A 384 -22.62 65.44 -25.99
CA PHE A 384 -21.96 64.55 -26.95
C PHE A 384 -22.93 63.53 -27.56
N GLU A 385 -23.88 63.02 -26.76
CA GLU A 385 -24.99 62.18 -27.26
C GLU A 385 -25.91 62.97 -28.18
N GLU A 386 -26.21 64.24 -27.86
CA GLU A 386 -26.97 65.16 -28.71
C GLU A 386 -26.24 65.48 -30.03
N GLU A 387 -24.92 65.72 -30.01
CA GLU A 387 -24.09 65.88 -31.23
C GLU A 387 -24.10 64.61 -32.09
N GLY A 388 -23.98 63.43 -31.45
CA GLY A 388 -24.07 62.13 -32.12
C GLY A 388 -25.41 61.89 -32.80
N ASN A 389 -26.52 62.29 -32.15
CA ASN A 389 -27.87 62.20 -32.72
C ASN A 389 -28.06 63.19 -33.88
N MET A 390 -27.54 64.41 -33.78
CA MET A 390 -27.58 65.42 -34.85
C MET A 390 -26.89 64.94 -36.14
N LEU A 391 -25.84 64.12 -36.03
CA LEU A 391 -25.11 63.57 -37.18
C LEU A 391 -25.88 62.45 -37.92
N MET A 392 -26.88 61.82 -37.30
CA MET A 392 -27.76 60.85 -37.97
C MET A 392 -28.91 61.49 -38.76
N MET A 393 -29.15 62.80 -38.61
CA MET A 393 -30.35 63.47 -39.15
C MET A 393 -30.12 64.15 -40.52
N THR A 394 -28.89 64.15 -41.06
CA THR A 394 -28.54 64.83 -42.33
C THR A 394 -28.17 63.86 -43.46
N GLY A 395 -28.82 62.69 -43.55
CA GLY A 395 -28.39 61.62 -44.45
C GLY A 395 -29.46 60.60 -44.87
N ALA A 396 -30.70 61.02 -45.12
CA ALA A 396 -31.75 60.14 -45.67
C ALA A 396 -32.72 60.90 -46.60
N ALA A 397 -32.66 60.58 -47.90
CA ALA A 397 -33.67 60.93 -48.89
C ALA A 397 -33.57 59.96 -50.10
N ASP A 398 -34.05 58.74 -49.90
CA ASP A 398 -34.91 57.99 -50.84
C ASP A 398 -35.31 56.66 -50.19
N ASP A 399 -36.59 56.58 -49.78
CA ASP A 399 -37.58 55.51 -50.00
C ASP A 399 -37.18 54.00 -49.94
N ASN A 400 -38.00 53.08 -49.40
CA ASN A 400 -39.18 53.14 -48.51
C ASN A 400 -39.60 51.70 -48.08
N GLU A 401 -40.50 51.61 -47.08
CA GLU A 401 -41.25 50.42 -46.61
C GLU A 401 -40.43 49.34 -45.85
N VAL A 402 -40.92 48.54 -44.88
CA VAL A 402 -42.15 48.43 -44.04
C VAL A 402 -41.82 47.40 -42.92
N SER A 403 -42.27 47.42 -41.65
CA SER A 403 -42.97 48.40 -40.79
C SER A 403 -42.95 47.90 -39.32
N GLU A 404 -42.96 48.81 -38.32
CA GLU A 404 -43.71 48.76 -37.02
C GLU A 404 -43.74 47.49 -36.11
N ASN A 405 -43.84 47.54 -34.78
CA ASN A 405 -43.74 48.60 -33.75
C ASN A 405 -43.67 47.89 -32.38
N ALA A 406 -42.81 48.29 -31.44
CA ALA A 406 -42.90 47.86 -30.04
C ALA A 406 -42.11 48.79 -29.08
N GLU A 407 -42.81 49.55 -28.25
CA GLU A 407 -42.26 50.09 -27.00
C GLU A 407 -42.77 49.29 -25.79
N ASN A 408 -41.88 49.16 -24.80
CA ASN A 408 -42.05 48.93 -23.34
C ASN A 408 -43.49 48.78 -22.78
N THR A 409 -43.75 47.93 -21.77
CA THR A 409 -43.17 48.05 -20.40
C THR A 409 -43.37 46.79 -19.53
N ASP A 410 -42.45 46.62 -18.57
CA ASP A 410 -42.52 45.98 -17.24
C ASP A 410 -43.79 45.18 -16.80
N LEU A 411 -43.59 43.97 -16.24
CA LEU A 411 -43.69 43.69 -14.78
C LEU A 411 -43.68 42.19 -14.40
N ALA A 412 -42.81 41.86 -13.42
CA ALA A 412 -43.01 40.98 -12.26
C ALA A 412 -43.81 39.64 -12.32
N ARG A 413 -43.10 38.57 -11.92
CA ARG A 413 -43.40 37.66 -10.76
C ARG A 413 -44.29 36.40 -10.94
N GLU A 414 -43.67 35.23 -10.67
CA GLU A 414 -44.24 33.94 -10.20
C GLU A 414 -45.27 33.24 -11.13
N SER A 415 -45.51 31.92 -11.15
CA SER A 415 -45.08 30.78 -10.31
C SER A 415 -45.23 29.44 -11.07
N GLU A 416 -44.37 28.47 -10.72
CA GLU A 416 -44.69 27.03 -10.52
C GLU A 416 -45.22 26.07 -11.62
N GLN A 417 -44.71 24.82 -11.52
CA GLN A 417 -45.30 23.53 -11.91
C GLN A 417 -45.52 23.21 -13.41
N ALA A 418 -45.49 21.96 -13.88
CA ALA A 418 -44.86 20.70 -13.39
C ALA A 418 -44.96 19.63 -14.50
N ASP A 419 -44.21 18.52 -14.34
CA ASP A 419 -44.38 17.20 -14.99
C ASP A 419 -44.21 17.06 -16.51
N GLY A 420 -43.76 15.87 -16.97
CA GLY A 420 -44.21 15.44 -18.31
C GLY A 420 -43.49 14.40 -19.17
N LYS A 421 -42.46 13.68 -18.72
CA LYS A 421 -42.03 12.35 -19.26
C LYS A 421 -41.55 12.12 -20.71
N ASP A 422 -40.52 11.27 -20.79
CA ASP A 422 -40.29 10.13 -21.71
C ASP A 422 -40.49 10.30 -23.24
N GLN A 423 -39.42 10.11 -24.04
CA GLN A 423 -39.13 8.81 -24.69
C GLN A 423 -37.81 8.76 -25.49
N GLU A 424 -37.43 7.54 -25.87
CA GLU A 424 -36.16 7.15 -26.47
C GLU A 424 -36.05 7.36 -28.00
N GLN A 425 -34.79 7.39 -28.46
CA GLN A 425 -34.24 6.82 -29.71
C GLN A 425 -35.10 6.86 -31.01
N ASP A 426 -34.53 7.42 -32.09
CA ASP A 426 -33.93 6.53 -33.11
C ASP A 426 -32.88 7.23 -34.01
N SER A 427 -32.21 6.40 -34.78
CA SER A 427 -31.04 6.57 -35.62
C SER A 427 -31.34 7.10 -37.03
N ASN A 428 -30.43 7.91 -37.59
CA ASN A 428 -29.85 7.59 -38.91
C ASN A 428 -28.57 8.38 -39.25
N THR A 429 -27.77 7.80 -40.16
CA THR A 429 -26.52 8.36 -40.67
C THR A 429 -26.74 9.22 -41.92
N ASN A 430 -26.13 10.41 -42.02
CA ASN A 430 -25.24 10.72 -43.15
C ASN A 430 -24.44 12.04 -43.02
N GLY A 431 -23.30 12.08 -43.70
CA GLY A 431 -22.23 13.06 -43.54
C GLY A 431 -22.62 14.55 -43.56
N LYS A 432 -22.34 15.23 -42.44
CA LYS A 432 -22.10 16.68 -42.44
C LYS A 432 -20.81 16.96 -43.22
N LYS A 433 -20.88 17.88 -44.19
CA LYS A 433 -19.68 18.44 -44.83
C LYS A 433 -18.96 19.32 -43.80
N ARG A 434 -17.63 19.22 -43.76
CA ARG A 434 -16.75 20.00 -42.87
C ARG A 434 -17.01 21.49 -43.08
N THR A 435 -17.06 22.24 -42.00
CA THR A 435 -17.19 23.70 -42.05
C THR A 435 -15.91 24.35 -42.56
N LEU A 436 -16.02 25.59 -43.05
CA LEU A 436 -14.89 26.29 -43.68
C LEU A 436 -13.82 26.73 -42.67
N GLU A 437 -14.14 26.74 -41.38
CA GLU A 437 -13.19 26.98 -40.28
C GLU A 437 -12.41 25.71 -39.91
N GLU A 438 -13.06 24.55 -39.83
CA GLU A 438 -12.40 23.24 -39.63
C GLU A 438 -11.43 22.87 -40.78
N LEU A 439 -11.62 23.45 -41.98
CA LEU A 439 -10.70 23.32 -43.12
C LEU A 439 -9.50 24.28 -43.06
N LYS A 440 -9.54 25.31 -42.19
CA LYS A 440 -8.47 26.30 -42.00
C LYS A 440 -7.63 26.02 -40.76
N SER A 441 -8.19 25.39 -39.73
CA SER A 441 -7.42 24.82 -38.62
C SER A 441 -6.62 23.61 -39.08
N GLY A 442 -5.30 23.66 -38.93
CA GLY A 442 -4.44 22.49 -39.13
C GLY A 442 -4.71 21.40 -38.08
N VAL A 443 -4.42 20.14 -38.42
CA VAL A 443 -4.59 18.99 -37.52
C VAL A 443 -3.69 19.16 -36.29
N THR A 444 -4.29 19.08 -35.11
CA THR A 444 -3.58 19.19 -33.84
C THR A 444 -2.86 17.89 -33.47
N GLU A 445 -1.83 17.97 -32.62
CA GLU A 445 -1.05 16.80 -32.20
C GLU A 445 -1.92 15.78 -31.44
N GLU A 446 -2.91 16.25 -30.68
CA GLU A 446 -3.89 15.43 -29.94
C GLU A 446 -4.85 14.66 -30.87
N GLU A 447 -5.27 15.26 -31.99
CA GLU A 447 -6.03 14.58 -33.05
C GLU A 447 -5.16 13.52 -33.75
N PHE A 448 -3.88 13.81 -33.97
CA PHE A 448 -2.95 12.85 -34.57
C PHE A 448 -2.63 11.67 -33.62
N GLU A 449 -2.56 11.93 -32.30
CA GLU A 449 -2.42 10.89 -31.28
C GLU A 449 -3.68 10.04 -31.13
N SER A 450 -4.87 10.65 -31.07
CA SER A 450 -6.14 9.90 -30.99
C SER A 450 -6.37 9.06 -32.25
N TYR A 451 -5.96 9.55 -33.44
CA TYR A 451 -5.91 8.74 -34.66
C TYR A 451 -4.90 7.57 -34.57
N LYS A 452 -3.69 7.77 -34.04
CA LYS A 452 -2.73 6.68 -33.77
C LYS A 452 -3.30 5.65 -32.79
N ARG A 453 -3.90 6.09 -31.68
CA ARG A 453 -4.47 5.22 -30.62
C ARG A 453 -5.65 4.39 -31.15
N SER A 454 -6.58 5.01 -31.88
CA SER A 454 -7.73 4.32 -32.48
C SER A 454 -7.30 3.33 -33.58
N ARG A 455 -6.32 3.69 -34.41
CA ARG A 455 -5.76 2.77 -35.42
C ARG A 455 -5.06 1.56 -34.78
N LEU A 456 -4.24 1.77 -33.74
CA LEU A 456 -3.60 0.67 -33.01
C LEU A 456 -4.62 -0.26 -32.33
N ALA A 457 -5.72 0.29 -31.80
CA ALA A 457 -6.81 -0.52 -31.23
C ALA A 457 -7.57 -1.34 -32.30
N ALA A 458 -7.70 -0.83 -33.53
CA ALA A 458 -8.31 -1.55 -34.64
C ALA A 458 -7.39 -2.62 -35.27
N GLU A 459 -6.07 -2.45 -35.18
CA GLU A 459 -5.07 -3.42 -35.66
C GLU A 459 -4.72 -4.51 -34.61
N ASP A 460 -5.24 -4.44 -33.37
CA ASP A 460 -4.97 -5.44 -32.31
C ASP A 460 -5.80 -6.75 -32.49
N PRO A 461 -5.14 -7.90 -32.74
CA PRO A 461 -5.84 -9.18 -32.91
C PRO A 461 -6.52 -9.73 -31.64
N MET A 462 -6.30 -9.16 -30.45
CA MET A 462 -6.98 -9.60 -29.22
C MET A 462 -8.37 -8.97 -28.99
N ALA A 463 -8.69 -7.83 -29.61
CA ALA A 463 -9.98 -7.15 -29.42
C ALA A 463 -11.19 -8.08 -29.70
N ASN A 464 -11.13 -8.83 -30.81
CA ASN A 464 -12.18 -9.78 -31.22
C ASN A 464 -12.31 -11.04 -30.34
N THR A 465 -11.37 -11.29 -29.43
CA THR A 465 -11.41 -12.49 -28.57
C THR A 465 -12.13 -12.24 -27.24
N ILE A 466 -12.08 -11.01 -26.73
CA ILE A 466 -12.70 -10.61 -25.46
C ILE A 466 -14.22 -10.45 -25.65
N ALA A 467 -14.65 -9.73 -26.69
CA ALA A 467 -16.07 -9.52 -27.00
C ALA A 467 -16.86 -10.83 -27.19
N ARG A 468 -16.21 -11.86 -27.77
CA ARG A 468 -16.81 -13.19 -27.97
C ARG A 468 -17.05 -14.00 -26.69
N SER A 469 -16.39 -13.68 -25.57
CA SER A 469 -16.63 -14.39 -24.30
C SER A 469 -17.87 -13.92 -23.55
N TRP A 470 -18.37 -12.73 -23.83
CA TRP A 470 -19.55 -12.16 -23.14
C TRP A 470 -20.87 -12.57 -23.81
N ALA A 471 -20.90 -12.60 -25.15
CA ALA A 471 -22.11 -12.84 -25.95
C ALA A 471 -22.54 -14.33 -26.07
N SER A 472 -22.17 -15.20 -25.14
CA SER A 472 -22.53 -16.64 -25.17
C SER A 472 -23.11 -17.18 -23.85
N PHE A 473 -23.50 -16.28 -22.94
CA PHE A 473 -24.15 -16.63 -21.68
C PHE A 473 -25.63 -16.18 -21.61
N GLU A 474 -26.10 -15.39 -22.58
CA GLU A 474 -27.31 -14.58 -22.44
C GLU A 474 -28.24 -14.72 -23.67
N THR A 475 -28.68 -15.95 -23.96
CA THR A 475 -29.83 -16.25 -24.84
C THR A 475 -30.28 -17.72 -24.67
N LEU A 476 -30.96 -18.03 -23.57
CA LEU A 476 -31.91 -19.14 -23.51
C LEU A 476 -33.09 -18.73 -22.62
N SER A 477 -34.18 -18.35 -23.26
CA SER A 477 -35.48 -18.03 -22.65
C SER A 477 -36.39 -19.25 -22.80
N ASP A 478 -36.63 -19.97 -21.70
CA ASP A 478 -37.55 -21.10 -21.65
C ASP A 478 -38.84 -20.69 -20.92
N ASP A 479 -39.81 -20.18 -21.68
CA ASP A 479 -41.22 -20.13 -21.26
C ASP A 479 -41.89 -21.47 -21.64
N ASP A 480 -41.95 -22.42 -20.71
CA ASP A 480 -42.70 -23.68 -20.88
C ASP A 480 -43.37 -24.12 -19.55
N PRO A 481 -44.72 -24.04 -19.42
CA PRO A 481 -45.38 -23.99 -18.12
C PRO A 481 -45.86 -25.34 -17.56
N THR A 482 -44.98 -26.34 -17.39
CA THR A 482 -45.32 -27.58 -16.65
C THR A 482 -44.18 -28.20 -15.86
N THR A 483 -43.92 -27.70 -14.63
CA THR A 483 -43.49 -28.48 -13.44
C THR A 483 -43.37 -27.53 -12.23
N SER A 484 -44.15 -27.76 -11.18
CA SER A 484 -43.93 -27.14 -9.87
C SER A 484 -42.79 -27.87 -9.15
N PRO A 485 -41.93 -27.16 -8.37
CA PRO A 485 -42.24 -27.04 -6.94
C PRO A 485 -41.71 -25.77 -6.21
N PHE A 486 -42.50 -25.34 -5.23
CA PHE A 486 -42.09 -24.96 -3.85
C PHE A 486 -40.79 -24.15 -3.61
N ASN A 487 -40.97 -22.85 -3.37
CA ASN A 487 -40.23 -21.98 -2.43
C ASN A 487 -38.72 -22.19 -2.19
N GLY A 488 -37.92 -21.42 -2.93
CA GLY A 488 -37.15 -20.30 -2.35
C GLY A 488 -36.23 -20.53 -1.14
N ILE A 489 -34.93 -20.59 -1.41
CA ILE A 489 -33.82 -19.90 -0.70
C ILE A 489 -32.58 -19.95 -1.60
N ALA A 490 -31.71 -18.93 -1.51
CA ALA A 490 -30.37 -18.80 -2.13
C ALA A 490 -30.27 -18.51 -3.65
N SER A 491 -30.03 -17.22 -3.98
CA SER A 491 -29.22 -16.82 -5.15
C SER A 491 -28.13 -15.77 -4.83
N SER A 492 -27.93 -15.41 -3.55
CA SER A 492 -26.89 -14.48 -3.09
C SER A 492 -25.57 -15.15 -2.64
N ILE A 493 -25.45 -16.48 -2.76
CA ILE A 493 -24.31 -17.29 -2.27
C ILE A 493 -23.64 -18.05 -3.43
N ILE A 494 -23.27 -17.37 -4.52
CA ILE A 494 -22.62 -18.02 -5.68
C ILE A 494 -21.31 -17.31 -6.11
N GLN A 495 -21.06 -16.05 -5.72
CA GLN A 495 -19.84 -15.34 -6.12
C GLN A 495 -18.59 -15.63 -5.25
N ASP A 496 -18.75 -16.13 -4.01
CA ASP A 496 -17.60 -16.44 -3.12
C ASP A 496 -17.03 -17.87 -3.25
N GLU A 497 -17.74 -18.78 -3.94
CA GLU A 497 -17.43 -20.22 -3.89
C GLU A 497 -16.26 -20.66 -4.80
N TYR A 498 -15.78 -19.81 -5.70
CA TYR A 498 -14.67 -20.10 -6.63
C TYR A 498 -13.32 -19.48 -6.20
N GLY A 499 -13.24 -18.94 -4.97
CA GLY A 499 -12.04 -18.33 -4.40
C GLY A 499 -11.04 -19.30 -3.75
N THR A 500 -10.18 -18.75 -2.89
CA THR A 500 -9.15 -19.46 -2.10
C THR A 500 -9.71 -20.60 -1.25
N SER A 501 -10.93 -20.43 -0.71
CA SER A 501 -11.71 -21.44 0.01
C SER A 501 -11.88 -22.75 -0.79
N SER A 502 -12.13 -22.64 -2.11
CA SER A 502 -12.32 -23.78 -3.01
C SER A 502 -11.06 -24.62 -3.21
N PHE A 503 -9.86 -24.04 -3.04
CA PHE A 503 -8.60 -24.75 -3.20
C PHE A 503 -8.32 -25.71 -2.02
N GLY A 504 -8.81 -25.39 -0.81
CA GLY A 504 -8.72 -26.27 0.36
C GLY A 504 -9.40 -27.63 0.13
N LYS A 505 -10.49 -27.66 -0.65
CA LYS A 505 -11.23 -28.88 -1.02
C LYS A 505 -10.47 -29.77 -2.02
N ARG A 506 -9.33 -29.33 -2.60
CA ARG A 506 -8.61 -30.02 -3.70
C ARG A 506 -7.53 -31.03 -3.24
N HIS A 507 -7.84 -31.85 -2.22
CA HIS A 507 -6.92 -32.89 -1.72
C HIS A 507 -6.74 -34.06 -2.70
N ASN A 508 -7.82 -34.52 -3.34
CA ASN A 508 -7.80 -35.64 -4.28
C ASN A 508 -7.00 -35.33 -5.56
N LYS A 509 -6.16 -36.27 -6.01
CA LYS A 509 -5.35 -36.12 -7.23
C LYS A 509 -5.80 -37.11 -8.30
N THR A 510 -6.25 -36.60 -9.44
CA THR A 510 -6.73 -37.40 -10.59
C THR A 510 -5.61 -38.14 -11.33
N HIS A 511 -4.36 -37.69 -11.19
CA HIS A 511 -3.20 -38.21 -11.92
C HIS A 511 -2.07 -38.71 -11.00
N THR A 512 -1.51 -39.88 -11.33
CA THR A 512 -0.33 -40.51 -10.71
C THR A 512 0.84 -40.66 -11.69
N LEU A 513 1.97 -41.17 -11.20
CA LEU A 513 3.17 -41.39 -12.01
C LEU A 513 2.95 -42.48 -13.08
N CYS A 514 3.14 -42.14 -14.36
CA CYS A 514 3.04 -43.09 -15.44
C CYS A 514 4.33 -43.93 -15.58
N ARG A 515 4.21 -45.26 -15.46
CA ARG A 515 5.32 -46.23 -15.61
C ARG A 515 6.17 -46.03 -16.88
N ARG A 516 5.58 -45.65 -18.02
CA ARG A 516 6.32 -45.48 -19.29
C ARG A 516 7.09 -44.15 -19.40
N CYS A 517 6.58 -43.06 -18.82
CA CYS A 517 7.15 -41.71 -19.06
C CYS A 517 7.57 -40.94 -17.81
N GLY A 518 7.43 -41.52 -16.61
CA GLY A 518 7.87 -40.93 -15.34
C GLY A 518 7.09 -39.68 -14.88
N LYS A 519 6.16 -39.15 -15.68
CA LYS A 519 5.40 -37.93 -15.34
C LYS A 519 4.10 -38.26 -14.58
N ARG A 520 3.72 -37.39 -13.64
CA ARG A 520 2.41 -37.41 -12.95
C ARG A 520 1.29 -37.06 -13.94
N SER A 521 0.88 -38.05 -14.72
CA SER A 521 -0.02 -37.88 -15.87
C SER A 521 -0.85 -39.14 -16.19
N PHE A 522 -0.70 -40.22 -15.41
CA PHE A 522 -1.56 -41.40 -15.51
C PHE A 522 -2.88 -41.11 -14.79
N HIS A 523 -3.97 -40.95 -15.53
CA HIS A 523 -5.28 -40.68 -14.94
C HIS A 523 -5.82 -41.96 -14.30
N ILE A 524 -6.17 -41.91 -13.01
CA ILE A 524 -6.57 -43.10 -12.23
C ILE A 524 -7.86 -43.69 -12.80
N GLN A 525 -8.96 -42.93 -12.79
CA GLN A 525 -10.27 -43.38 -13.27
C GLN A 525 -10.24 -43.81 -14.75
N LYS A 526 -9.65 -42.99 -15.63
CA LYS A 526 -9.58 -43.27 -17.08
C LYS A 526 -8.51 -44.29 -17.47
N SER A 527 -7.77 -44.84 -16.49
CA SER A 527 -6.67 -45.81 -16.66
C SER A 527 -5.68 -45.50 -17.80
N THR A 528 -5.47 -44.21 -18.11
CA THR A 528 -4.76 -43.76 -19.32
C THR A 528 -3.85 -42.56 -19.05
N CYS A 529 -2.69 -42.55 -19.70
CA CYS A 529 -1.70 -41.49 -19.53
C CYS A 529 -1.94 -40.30 -20.45
N ALA A 530 -2.35 -39.18 -19.86
CA ALA A 530 -2.57 -37.89 -20.50
C ALA A 530 -1.31 -37.27 -21.14
N ASN A 531 -0.12 -37.87 -20.96
CA ASN A 531 1.09 -37.54 -21.72
C ASN A 531 1.34 -38.56 -22.85
N CYS A 532 1.69 -39.80 -22.51
CA CYS A 532 2.23 -40.80 -23.46
C CYS A 532 1.22 -41.84 -23.96
N GLY A 533 -0.02 -41.87 -23.47
CA GLY A 533 -1.07 -42.80 -23.90
C GLY A 533 -1.02 -44.21 -23.30
N TYR A 534 -0.04 -44.53 -22.43
CA TYR A 534 -0.01 -45.80 -21.69
C TYR A 534 -1.37 -46.07 -21.00
N PRO A 535 -1.99 -47.26 -21.12
CA PRO A 535 -1.41 -48.54 -21.55
C PRO A 535 -1.18 -48.72 -23.06
N ALA A 536 -1.80 -47.93 -23.95
CA ALA A 536 -1.73 -48.13 -25.40
C ALA A 536 -0.27 -48.33 -25.89
N ALA A 537 -0.03 -49.33 -26.73
CA ALA A 537 1.33 -49.76 -27.09
C ALA A 537 2.17 -48.62 -27.72
N LYS A 538 1.57 -47.87 -28.65
CA LYS A 538 2.19 -46.72 -29.32
C LYS A 538 2.22 -45.50 -28.40
N THR A 539 3.37 -44.82 -28.31
CA THR A 539 3.47 -43.55 -27.59
C THR A 539 2.65 -42.48 -28.30
N ARG A 540 1.67 -41.90 -27.59
CA ARG A 540 0.79 -40.85 -28.10
C ARG A 540 1.57 -39.58 -28.43
N LYS A 541 1.51 -39.19 -29.71
CA LYS A 541 2.08 -37.97 -30.30
C LYS A 541 0.97 -37.23 -31.06
N PHE A 542 1.09 -35.91 -31.15
CA PHE A 542 0.20 -35.06 -31.93
C PHE A 542 1.03 -34.24 -32.92
N ASN A 543 0.51 -34.03 -34.13
CA ASN A 543 1.24 -33.35 -35.20
C ASN A 543 1.03 -31.82 -35.22
N TRP A 544 0.05 -31.30 -34.47
CA TRP A 544 -0.32 -29.87 -34.45
C TRP A 544 0.63 -28.96 -33.65
N GLY A 545 1.54 -29.51 -32.82
CA GLY A 545 2.45 -28.71 -31.98
C GLY A 545 3.91 -29.12 -32.15
N GLU A 546 4.73 -28.25 -32.72
CA GLU A 546 6.15 -28.56 -33.00
C GLU A 546 6.97 -28.74 -31.71
N LYS A 547 6.74 -27.90 -30.69
CA LYS A 547 7.30 -28.05 -29.33
C LYS A 547 6.91 -29.38 -28.67
N ALA A 548 5.77 -29.97 -29.04
CA ALA A 548 5.35 -31.28 -28.56
C ALA A 548 6.04 -32.44 -29.31
N LYS A 549 6.34 -32.28 -30.61
CA LYS A 549 7.20 -33.20 -31.39
C LYS A 549 8.61 -33.24 -30.79
N ARG A 550 9.25 -32.07 -30.62
CA ARG A 550 10.63 -31.93 -30.10
C ARG A 550 10.84 -32.59 -28.72
N ARG A 551 9.87 -32.48 -27.80
CA ARG A 551 9.93 -33.10 -26.45
C ARG A 551 9.84 -34.63 -26.40
N LYS A 552 9.54 -35.31 -27.51
CA LYS A 552 9.32 -36.76 -27.58
C LYS A 552 10.03 -37.44 -28.76
N THR A 553 10.85 -36.69 -29.50
CA THR A 553 11.59 -37.24 -30.65
C THR A 553 12.75 -38.11 -30.19
N THR A 554 13.17 -39.04 -31.05
CA THR A 554 14.40 -39.82 -30.84
C THR A 554 15.58 -38.86 -30.65
N GLY A 555 16.39 -39.09 -29.61
CA GLY A 555 17.50 -38.19 -29.23
C GLY A 555 17.18 -37.20 -28.11
N SER A 556 15.91 -37.02 -27.71
CA SER A 556 15.54 -36.12 -26.59
C SER A 556 15.98 -36.61 -25.19
N GLY A 557 16.64 -37.77 -25.11
CA GLY A 557 17.19 -38.36 -23.88
C GLY A 557 18.30 -39.35 -24.22
N ARG A 558 19.03 -39.85 -23.21
CA ARG A 558 20.21 -40.71 -23.40
C ARG A 558 19.88 -41.98 -24.19
N MET A 559 20.28 -42.00 -25.46
CA MET A 559 20.16 -43.17 -26.33
C MET A 559 21.26 -44.18 -25.98
N ARG A 560 20.88 -45.34 -25.42
CA ARG A 560 21.85 -46.38 -25.02
C ARG A 560 22.50 -47.09 -26.21
N SER A 561 21.72 -47.46 -27.24
CA SER A 561 22.21 -48.17 -28.42
C SER A 561 22.56 -47.23 -29.57
N LEU A 562 21.64 -46.36 -29.99
CA LEU A 562 21.79 -45.48 -31.16
C LEU A 562 23.01 -44.55 -31.11
N ARG A 563 23.49 -44.17 -29.91
CA ARG A 563 24.75 -43.41 -29.75
C ARG A 563 25.94 -44.16 -30.33
N ASP A 564 26.01 -45.47 -30.09
CA ASP A 564 27.09 -46.32 -30.58
C ASP A 564 26.88 -46.79 -32.01
N VAL A 565 25.64 -46.79 -32.52
CA VAL A 565 25.32 -47.23 -33.90
C VAL A 565 26.12 -46.45 -34.94
N HIS A 566 26.23 -45.11 -34.84
CA HIS A 566 26.99 -44.33 -35.81
C HIS A 566 28.49 -44.69 -35.81
N ARG A 567 29.07 -44.87 -34.62
CA ARG A 567 30.47 -45.32 -34.45
C ARG A 567 30.67 -46.75 -34.95
N ARG A 568 29.73 -47.65 -34.68
CA ARG A 568 29.78 -49.04 -35.16
C ARG A 568 29.57 -49.13 -36.66
N PHE A 569 28.75 -48.27 -37.26
CA PHE A 569 28.54 -48.17 -38.70
C PHE A 569 29.85 -47.83 -39.42
N LEU A 570 30.55 -46.77 -39.00
CA LEU A 570 31.88 -46.42 -39.52
C LEU A 570 32.91 -47.55 -39.31
N ASN A 571 32.76 -48.33 -38.24
CA ASN A 571 33.63 -49.47 -37.93
C ASN A 571 33.12 -50.81 -38.49
N GLY A 572 32.18 -50.83 -39.45
CA GLY A 572 31.71 -52.05 -40.11
C GLY A 572 30.97 -53.06 -39.22
N PHE A 573 30.33 -52.60 -38.14
CA PHE A 573 29.58 -53.38 -37.15
C PHE A 573 30.30 -54.59 -36.53
N GLN A 574 31.64 -54.50 -36.39
CA GLN A 574 32.46 -55.55 -35.78
C GLN A 574 31.85 -56.15 -34.49
N THR A 575 31.98 -57.47 -34.39
CA THR A 575 31.58 -58.33 -33.26
C THR A 575 32.78 -59.18 -32.84
N GLY A 576 32.83 -59.58 -31.56
CA GLY A 576 33.99 -60.28 -31.00
C GLY A 576 35.09 -59.34 -30.47
N THR A 577 36.27 -59.92 -30.18
CA THR A 577 37.43 -59.19 -29.67
C THR A 577 38.10 -58.34 -30.77
N PRO A 578 38.62 -57.14 -30.45
CA PRO A 578 39.32 -56.32 -31.44
C PRO A 578 40.60 -57.01 -31.93
N LYS A 579 40.92 -56.88 -33.22
CA LYS A 579 42.16 -57.40 -33.81
C LYS A 579 43.37 -56.84 -33.05
N GLY A 580 44.19 -57.71 -32.47
CA GLY A 580 45.38 -57.34 -31.68
C GLY A 580 45.16 -57.12 -30.18
N ALA A 581 43.95 -57.36 -29.64
CA ALA A 581 43.70 -57.21 -28.21
C ALA A 581 44.43 -58.28 -27.37
N ARG A 582 45.31 -57.84 -26.46
CA ARG A 582 45.95 -58.69 -25.44
C ARG A 582 45.01 -58.95 -24.27
N GLY A 583 44.02 -59.82 -24.49
CA GLY A 583 43.15 -60.38 -23.44
C GLY A 583 43.32 -61.90 -23.31
N PRO A 584 42.86 -62.52 -22.20
CA PRO A 584 42.88 -63.97 -22.07
C PRO A 584 41.99 -64.61 -23.15
N VAL A 585 42.54 -65.61 -23.84
CA VAL A 585 41.83 -66.36 -24.88
C VAL A 585 40.84 -67.29 -24.19
N THR A 586 39.54 -67.05 -24.35
CA THR A 586 38.51 -68.02 -23.99
C THR A 586 38.40 -69.04 -25.13
N ASN A 587 38.76 -70.29 -24.84
CA ASN A 587 38.41 -71.44 -25.68
C ASN A 587 36.90 -71.68 -25.69
#